data_AF-A0A6N6VW84-F1
#
_entry.id   AF-A0A6N6VW84-F1
#
_cell.length_a   1.000
_cell.length_b   1.000
_cell.length_c   1.000
_cell.angle_alpha   90.00
_cell.angle_beta   90.00
_cell.angle_gamma   90.00
#
_symmetry.space_group_name_H-M   'P 1'
#
loop_
_entity.id
_entity.type
_entity.pdbx_description
1 polymer ?
#
loop_
_entity_poly.entity_id
_entity_poly.type
_entity_poly.pdbx_seq_one_letter_code
_entity_poly.pdbx_strand_id
1 'polypeptide(L)'
;MENNNLIIATFQGKIKEKNLNYNQNKIKDSLIFCENNHVDILCMPECFLQGIFENFNDASQNSINLSEKYFKDFCESIKNFKTTLILGLIEEENNKIYSTAVVIESGLCIGKYRKSYSHPPFDYFSCGISFPIFEKKGIKYGIIISTDASFIEPARILALQNAQIIFCLSYNKNKNFQTISEHLEKRTNYITRAYENKVWLITSDIIWDFDGKYICSGYASIFDSQGNLILKGNKFKEEILIQKISFTTLNIYSNEVFFSGKSCLIKLMNSAYNNYFNNYIKQINLTIIQLNSQDNFNKSEIKFHLNKSLHFHDEDRLNKLIDKYTKNKESPLKMYAIYSEFNSHISSSEKELIGILAAHILDDKILIKHLSIKEELRGRKIGSYFLNYIYNKFNKKIEVDTDEENVNFYLKNKFEIHPIETEVYNIVRFKCIKKIK
;
A
#
# COMPACT_ATOMS: atom_id res chain seq x y z
N MET A 1 8.36 -24.10 17.40
CA MET A 1 7.01 -24.01 16.82
C MET A 1 6.88 -22.63 16.23
N GLU A 2 6.94 -22.50 14.91
CA GLU A 2 6.75 -21.21 14.24
C GLU A 2 5.39 -20.64 14.64
N ASN A 3 5.37 -19.36 14.98
CA ASN A 3 4.19 -18.70 15.53
C ASN A 3 3.20 -18.47 14.37
N ASN A 4 2.36 -19.49 14.09
CA ASN A 4 1.38 -19.55 12.98
C ASN A 4 0.20 -18.57 13.13
N ASN A 5 0.49 -17.31 13.46
CA ASN A 5 -0.50 -16.30 13.75
C ASN A 5 -0.01 -14.93 13.31
N LEU A 6 -0.97 -14.09 12.91
CA LEU A 6 -0.79 -12.66 12.74
C LEU A 6 -1.35 -11.96 13.98
N ILE A 7 -0.57 -11.10 14.64
CA ILE A 7 -1.04 -10.30 15.77
C ILE A 7 -1.32 -8.89 15.25
N ILE A 8 -2.59 -8.49 15.24
CA ILE A 8 -2.99 -7.15 14.81
C ILE A 8 -3.41 -6.31 16.01
N ALA A 9 -3.27 -5.01 15.88
CA ALA A 9 -3.77 -4.03 16.81
C ALA A 9 -4.56 -2.93 16.09
N THR A 10 -5.61 -2.44 16.73
CA THR A 10 -6.35 -1.27 16.27
C THR A 10 -6.51 -0.26 17.39
N PHE A 11 -6.27 1.01 17.07
CA PHE A 11 -6.30 2.10 18.03
C PHE A 11 -7.69 2.72 18.13
N GLN A 12 -8.07 3.03 19.37
CA GLN A 12 -9.15 3.94 19.69
C GLN A 12 -8.65 4.99 20.69
N GLY A 13 -8.74 6.28 20.37
CA GLY A 13 -8.22 7.27 21.32
C GLY A 13 -8.31 8.71 20.89
N LYS A 14 -7.83 9.60 21.77
CA LYS A 14 -7.97 11.04 21.59
C LYS A 14 -7.00 11.55 20.53
N ILE A 15 -7.50 12.46 19.71
CA ILE A 15 -6.73 13.23 18.73
C ILE A 15 -6.76 14.71 19.12
N LYS A 16 -5.71 15.47 18.77
CA LYS A 16 -5.73 16.93 18.80
C LYS A 16 -5.55 17.49 17.39
N GLU A 17 -6.63 18.00 16.81
CA GLU A 17 -6.62 18.67 15.51
C GLU A 17 -5.55 19.78 15.48
N LYS A 18 -4.82 19.92 14.37
CA LYS A 18 -3.70 20.87 14.17
C LYS A 18 -2.49 20.70 15.10
N ASN A 19 -2.42 19.65 15.93
CA ASN A 19 -1.30 19.40 16.83
C ASN A 19 -0.52 18.14 16.44
N LEU A 20 0.32 18.29 15.41
CA LEU A 20 1.15 17.22 14.87
C LEU A 20 2.02 16.56 15.94
N ASN A 21 2.68 17.33 16.80
CA ASN A 21 3.58 16.81 17.84
C ASN A 21 2.83 15.90 18.83
N TYR A 22 1.65 16.32 19.29
CA TYR A 22 0.82 15.50 20.18
C TYR A 22 0.40 14.18 19.50
N ASN A 23 -0.09 14.25 18.26
CA ASN A 23 -0.56 13.06 17.53
C ASN A 23 0.61 12.12 17.18
N GLN A 24 1.79 12.65 16.82
CA GLN A 24 3.00 11.87 16.58
C GLN A 24 3.49 11.17 17.85
N ASN A 25 3.46 11.84 19.00
CA ASN A 25 3.80 11.20 20.27
C ASN A 25 2.81 10.07 20.59
N LYS A 26 1.50 10.27 20.37
CA LYS A 26 0.51 9.20 20.53
C LYS A 26 0.76 8.00 19.61
N ILE A 27 1.17 8.23 18.36
CA ILE A 27 1.55 7.17 17.44
C ILE A 27 2.78 6.41 17.98
N LYS A 28 3.81 7.12 18.44
CA LYS A 28 5.02 6.51 19.01
C LYS A 28 4.74 5.71 20.27
N ASP A 29 3.95 6.25 21.19
CA ASP A 29 3.52 5.53 22.40
C ASP A 29 2.75 4.25 22.05
N SER A 30 1.89 4.33 21.03
CA SER A 30 1.13 3.17 20.53
C SER A 30 2.04 2.12 19.89
N LEU A 31 3.08 2.54 19.14
CA LEU A 31 4.09 1.65 18.59
C LEU A 31 4.93 0.99 19.68
N ILE A 32 5.35 1.72 20.72
CA ILE A 32 6.06 1.15 21.88
C ILE A 32 5.20 0.08 22.56
N PHE A 33 3.91 0.37 22.79
CA PHE A 33 2.97 -0.62 23.32
C PHE A 33 2.86 -1.85 22.41
N CYS A 34 2.79 -1.65 21.10
CA CYS A 34 2.71 -2.72 20.11
C CYS A 34 3.96 -3.61 20.07
N GLU A 35 5.17 -3.05 20.12
CA GLU A 35 6.42 -3.82 20.19
C GLU A 35 6.49 -4.69 21.43
N ASN A 36 6.15 -4.12 22.59
CA ASN A 36 6.14 -4.85 23.86
C ASN A 36 5.15 -6.02 23.87
N ASN A 37 4.13 -5.98 23.00
CA ASN A 37 3.14 -7.03 22.83
C ASN A 37 3.32 -7.83 21.53
N HIS A 38 4.44 -7.66 20.84
CA HIS A 38 4.79 -8.36 19.59
C HIS A 38 3.72 -8.24 18.49
N VAL A 39 3.11 -7.07 18.36
CA VAL A 39 2.11 -6.77 17.34
C VAL A 39 2.79 -6.64 15.97
N ASP A 40 2.20 -7.27 14.96
CA ASP A 40 2.68 -7.24 13.57
C ASP A 40 2.19 -6.00 12.81
N ILE A 41 0.94 -5.59 13.02
CA ILE A 41 0.31 -4.46 12.33
C ILE A 41 -0.52 -3.63 13.31
N LEU A 42 -0.28 -2.31 13.36
CA LEU A 42 -1.08 -1.33 14.09
C LEU A 42 -1.88 -0.45 13.11
N CYS A 43 -3.19 -0.37 13.31
CA CYS A 43 -4.08 0.52 12.55
C CYS A 43 -4.49 1.76 13.35
N MET A 44 -4.15 2.94 12.86
CA MET A 44 -4.55 4.24 13.43
C MET A 44 -5.82 4.79 12.74
N PRO A 45 -6.57 5.73 13.36
CA PRO A 45 -7.80 6.30 12.78
C PRO A 45 -7.59 7.12 11.49
N GLU A 46 -8.70 7.44 10.81
CA GLU A 46 -8.71 8.29 9.62
C GLU A 46 -8.18 9.69 9.95
N CYS A 47 -7.34 10.26 9.08
CA CYS A 47 -6.73 11.58 9.25
C CYS A 47 -6.05 11.81 10.62
N PHE A 48 -5.68 10.77 11.37
CA PHE A 48 -5.23 10.88 12.76
C PHE A 48 -4.03 11.80 12.97
N LEU A 49 -3.14 11.90 11.97
CA LEU A 49 -1.95 12.74 12.10
C LEU A 49 -2.29 14.23 12.26
N GLN A 50 -3.28 14.75 11.52
CA GLN A 50 -3.64 16.19 11.52
C GLN A 50 -5.02 16.49 12.10
N GLY A 51 -5.93 15.51 12.04
CA GLY A 51 -7.36 15.65 12.26
C GLY A 51 -8.13 16.05 10.99
N ILE A 52 -9.45 16.19 11.13
CA ILE A 52 -10.35 16.58 10.04
C ILE A 52 -10.83 18.02 10.24
N PHE A 53 -10.98 18.76 9.16
CA PHE A 53 -11.29 20.19 9.17
C PHE A 53 -12.65 20.49 8.53
N GLU A 54 -13.26 21.64 8.86
CA GLU A 54 -14.59 21.99 8.33
C GLU A 54 -14.55 22.54 6.90
N ASN A 55 -13.39 22.97 6.41
CA ASN A 55 -13.26 23.59 5.09
C ASN A 55 -11.93 23.23 4.40
N PHE A 56 -11.90 23.40 3.07
CA PHE A 56 -10.75 23.12 2.23
C PHE A 56 -9.51 23.92 2.61
N ASN A 57 -9.64 25.21 2.96
CA ASN A 57 -8.48 26.07 3.24
C ASN A 57 -7.72 25.57 4.48
N ASP A 58 -8.44 25.28 5.57
CA ASP A 58 -7.84 24.69 6.77
C ASP A 58 -7.20 23.33 6.45
N ALA A 59 -7.88 22.48 5.67
CA ALA A 59 -7.35 21.17 5.29
C ALA A 59 -6.09 21.27 4.44
N SER A 60 -6.06 22.17 3.46
CA SER A 60 -4.93 22.40 2.56
C SER A 60 -3.74 23.06 3.28
N GLN A 61 -3.95 23.89 4.29
CA GLN A 61 -2.86 24.48 5.08
C GLN A 61 -2.20 23.47 6.03
N ASN A 62 -2.91 22.39 6.38
CA ASN A 62 -2.44 21.37 7.32
C ASN A 62 -2.15 20.02 6.63
N SER A 63 -2.32 19.92 5.32
CA SER A 63 -2.02 18.70 4.55
C SER A 63 -0.52 18.47 4.44
N ILE A 64 -0.12 17.21 4.26
CA ILE A 64 1.28 16.82 4.14
C ILE A 64 1.52 16.23 2.76
N ASN A 65 2.59 16.69 2.11
CA ASN A 65 3.10 16.05 0.91
C ASN A 65 4.07 14.91 1.29
N LEU A 66 3.80 13.70 0.82
CA LEU A 66 4.58 12.51 1.19
C LEU A 66 6.04 12.56 0.67
N SER A 67 6.34 13.42 -0.29
CA SER A 67 7.69 13.60 -0.84
C SER A 67 8.55 14.57 -0.02
N GLU A 68 7.94 15.34 0.88
CA GLU A 68 8.63 16.38 1.65
C GLU A 68 9.42 15.84 2.83
N LYS A 69 10.36 16.67 3.29
CA LYS A 69 11.28 16.34 4.39
C LYS A 69 10.54 15.97 5.67
N TYR A 70 9.46 16.68 6.00
CA TYR A 70 8.69 16.44 7.21
C TYR A 70 8.19 14.99 7.32
N PHE A 71 7.57 14.46 6.25
CA PHE A 71 7.05 13.10 6.25
C PHE A 71 8.19 12.07 6.31
N LYS A 72 9.29 12.31 5.58
CA LYS A 72 10.49 11.46 5.62
C LYS A 72 11.11 11.40 7.01
N ASP A 73 11.25 12.55 7.69
CA ASP A 73 11.77 12.64 9.06
C ASP A 73 10.85 11.90 10.05
N PHE A 74 9.53 12.00 9.88
CA PHE A 74 8.58 11.24 10.70
C PHE A 74 8.76 9.74 10.53
N CYS A 75 8.80 9.24 9.29
CA CYS A 75 9.04 7.83 8.99
C CYS A 75 10.39 7.36 9.55
N GLU A 76 11.46 8.12 9.37
CA GLU A 76 12.79 7.83 9.93
C GLU A 76 12.75 7.72 11.46
N SER A 77 11.96 8.58 12.13
CA SER A 77 11.82 8.57 13.59
C SER A 77 11.15 7.33 14.16
N ILE A 78 10.50 6.52 13.31
CA ILE A 78 9.85 5.26 13.67
C ILE A 78 10.49 4.03 13.02
N LYS A 79 11.71 4.16 12.46
CA LYS A 79 12.36 3.07 11.73
C LYS A 79 12.71 1.83 12.55
N ASN A 80 12.90 2.00 13.85
CA ASN A 80 13.32 0.91 14.75
C ASN A 80 12.14 0.04 15.22
N PHE A 81 10.91 0.43 14.90
CA PHE A 81 9.72 -0.36 15.18
C PHE A 81 9.55 -1.41 14.06
N LYS A 82 9.41 -2.68 14.45
CA LYS A 82 9.10 -3.82 13.59
C LYS A 82 7.61 -3.92 13.26
N THR A 83 6.75 -3.36 14.13
CA THR A 83 5.31 -3.24 13.88
C THR A 83 5.07 -2.39 12.64
N THR A 84 4.34 -2.93 11.66
CA THR A 84 3.89 -2.18 10.49
C THR A 84 2.78 -1.21 10.91
N LEU A 85 2.91 0.07 10.57
CA LEU A 85 1.96 1.12 10.90
C LEU A 85 1.06 1.44 9.71
N ILE A 86 -0.25 1.37 9.90
CA ILE A 86 -1.24 1.96 9.00
C ILE A 86 -1.69 3.29 9.59
N LEU A 87 -1.34 4.40 8.94
CA LEU A 87 -1.57 5.75 9.45
C LEU A 87 -2.50 6.55 8.52
N GLY A 88 -3.62 7.03 9.07
CA GLY A 88 -4.47 8.01 8.40
C GLY A 88 -3.90 9.42 8.49
N LEU A 89 -3.88 10.13 7.36
CA LEU A 89 -3.42 11.51 7.22
C LEU A 89 -4.17 12.25 6.11
N ILE A 90 -4.07 13.57 6.11
CA ILE A 90 -4.44 14.41 4.97
C ILE A 90 -3.22 14.57 4.08
N GLU A 91 -3.30 14.03 2.87
CA GLU A 91 -2.23 14.09 1.88
C GLU A 91 -2.47 15.24 0.90
N GLU A 92 -1.41 15.96 0.54
CA GLU A 92 -1.38 16.89 -0.59
C GLU A 92 -0.54 16.32 -1.74
N GLU A 93 -1.09 16.38 -2.94
CA GLU A 93 -0.38 16.07 -4.18
C GLU A 93 -1.02 16.83 -5.34
N ASN A 94 -0.22 17.58 -6.09
CA ASN A 94 -0.64 18.34 -7.27
C ASN A 94 -1.81 19.30 -6.97
N ASN A 95 -1.72 20.07 -5.87
CA ASN A 95 -2.76 21.02 -5.43
C ASN A 95 -4.12 20.37 -5.11
N LYS A 96 -4.15 19.06 -4.88
CA LYS A 96 -5.32 18.32 -4.43
C LYS A 96 -5.04 17.74 -3.05
N ILE A 97 -6.08 17.69 -2.24
CA ILE A 97 -6.04 17.04 -0.93
C ILE A 97 -6.80 15.73 -0.94
N TYR A 98 -6.27 14.74 -0.23
CA TYR A 98 -6.83 13.41 -0.13
C TYR A 98 -6.86 12.97 1.33
N SER A 99 -7.90 12.23 1.71
CA SER A 99 -7.86 11.42 2.92
C SER A 99 -7.12 10.13 2.58
N THR A 100 -5.91 9.98 3.13
CA THR A 100 -4.99 8.92 2.75
C THR A 100 -4.60 8.08 3.95
N ALA A 101 -4.56 6.76 3.76
CA ALA A 101 -3.91 5.83 4.66
C ALA A 101 -2.55 5.45 4.06
N VAL A 102 -1.46 5.74 4.77
CA VAL A 102 -0.11 5.26 4.41
C VAL A 102 0.24 4.02 5.20
N VAL A 103 0.98 3.11 4.58
CA VAL A 103 1.53 1.93 5.25
C VAL A 103 3.03 2.12 5.41
N ILE A 104 3.50 2.12 6.65
CA ILE A 104 4.89 2.35 7.01
C ILE A 104 5.47 1.11 7.68
N GLU A 105 6.61 0.63 7.18
CA GLU A 105 7.33 -0.52 7.72
C GLU A 105 8.81 -0.17 7.82
N SER A 106 9.41 -0.36 8.99
CA SER A 106 10.84 -0.07 9.24
C SER A 106 11.27 1.33 8.78
N GLY A 107 10.37 2.32 8.93
CA GLY A 107 10.61 3.72 8.54
C GLY A 107 10.50 3.99 7.04
N LEU A 108 9.99 3.05 6.25
CA LEU A 108 9.68 3.22 4.84
C LEU A 108 8.18 3.24 4.65
N CYS A 109 7.66 4.27 3.98
CA CYS A 109 6.34 4.16 3.36
C CYS A 109 6.45 3.13 2.24
N ILE A 110 5.64 2.06 2.33
CA ILE A 110 5.62 0.97 1.34
C ILE A 110 4.41 1.07 0.39
N GLY A 111 3.47 1.95 0.70
CA GLY A 111 2.39 2.36 -0.19
C GLY A 111 1.31 3.17 0.52
N LYS A 112 0.28 3.54 -0.24
CA LYS A 112 -0.82 4.39 0.23
C LYS A 112 -2.16 3.98 -0.37
N TYR A 113 -3.25 4.19 0.36
CA TYR A 113 -4.62 4.10 -0.12
C TYR A 113 -5.30 5.47 0.05
N ARG A 114 -5.92 5.98 -1.02
CA ARG A 114 -6.73 7.21 -1.01
C ARG A 114 -8.20 6.83 -0.96
N LYS A 115 -8.95 7.46 -0.05
CA LYS A 115 -10.39 7.24 0.14
C LYS A 115 -11.15 7.32 -1.19
N SER A 116 -12.02 6.34 -1.46
CA SER A 116 -12.70 6.24 -2.76
C SER A 116 -14.01 7.00 -2.80
N TYR A 117 -14.67 7.13 -1.65
CA TYR A 117 -15.93 7.87 -1.52
C TYR A 117 -15.81 8.97 -0.47
N SER A 118 -15.93 10.22 -0.89
CA SER A 118 -16.14 11.34 0.03
C SER A 118 -17.63 11.65 0.21
N HIS A 119 -17.97 12.33 1.30
CA HIS A 119 -19.35 12.76 1.59
C HIS A 119 -19.35 14.16 2.19
N PRO A 120 -20.42 14.96 2.00
CA PRO A 120 -20.59 16.24 2.67
C PRO A 120 -20.55 16.07 4.20
N PRO A 121 -19.92 16.98 4.97
CA PRO A 121 -19.33 18.25 4.55
C PRO A 121 -17.85 18.15 4.10
N PHE A 122 -17.30 16.94 3.97
CA PHE A 122 -15.88 16.69 3.66
C PHE A 122 -15.66 16.38 2.17
N ASP A 123 -16.59 16.80 1.31
CA ASP A 123 -16.55 16.64 -0.15
C ASP A 123 -15.42 17.44 -0.82
N TYR A 124 -14.64 18.21 -0.05
CA TYR A 124 -13.39 18.82 -0.47
C TYR A 124 -12.25 17.81 -0.72
N PHE A 125 -12.35 16.57 -0.21
CA PHE A 125 -11.37 15.53 -0.50
C PHE A 125 -11.52 14.99 -1.93
N SER A 126 -10.42 14.99 -2.66
CA SER A 126 -10.32 14.24 -3.93
C SER A 126 -10.40 12.74 -3.65
N CYS A 127 -11.09 12.01 -4.53
CA CYS A 127 -11.33 10.58 -4.37
C CYS A 127 -10.28 9.75 -5.13
N GLY A 128 -9.80 8.69 -4.49
CA GLY A 128 -8.94 7.67 -5.08
C GLY A 128 -9.73 6.62 -5.86
N ILE A 129 -9.06 5.93 -6.79
CA ILE A 129 -9.64 4.80 -7.55
C ILE A 129 -8.70 3.58 -7.56
N SER A 130 -7.71 3.57 -6.66
CA SER A 130 -6.71 2.51 -6.52
C SER A 130 -6.97 1.69 -5.27
N PHE A 131 -6.91 0.37 -5.40
CA PHE A 131 -7.14 -0.58 -4.31
C PHE A 131 -5.91 -1.47 -4.15
N PRO A 132 -4.81 -0.97 -3.55
CA PRO A 132 -3.59 -1.73 -3.36
C PRO A 132 -3.78 -2.84 -2.32
N ILE A 133 -3.06 -3.94 -2.52
CA ILE A 133 -2.94 -5.03 -1.56
C ILE A 133 -1.53 -4.99 -0.96
N PHE A 134 -1.49 -5.10 0.36
CA PHE A 134 -0.28 -5.21 1.15
C PHE A 134 -0.16 -6.63 1.70
N GLU A 135 1.03 -7.01 2.15
CA GLU A 135 1.30 -8.36 2.64
C GLU A 135 2.16 -8.29 3.91
N LYS A 136 1.83 -9.08 4.92
CA LYS A 136 2.64 -9.26 6.14
C LYS A 136 2.57 -10.71 6.57
N LYS A 137 3.73 -11.38 6.72
CA LYS A 137 3.81 -12.82 7.02
C LYS A 137 2.98 -13.69 6.06
N GLY A 138 2.97 -13.35 4.77
CA GLY A 138 2.20 -14.04 3.73
C GLY A 138 0.68 -13.79 3.77
N ILE A 139 0.17 -12.98 4.72
CA ILE A 139 -1.23 -12.57 4.78
C ILE A 139 -1.44 -11.30 3.99
N LYS A 140 -2.37 -11.34 3.04
CA LYS A 140 -2.76 -10.17 2.25
C LYS A 140 -3.81 -9.35 2.96
N TYR A 141 -3.62 -8.04 2.98
CA TYR A 141 -4.59 -7.11 3.53
C TYR A 141 -4.81 -5.89 2.64
N GLY A 142 -6.01 -5.35 2.73
CA GLY A 142 -6.43 -4.12 2.09
C GLY A 142 -6.78 -3.03 3.11
N ILE A 143 -6.98 -1.81 2.62
CA ILE A 143 -7.35 -0.67 3.44
C ILE A 143 -8.54 0.04 2.79
N ILE A 144 -9.51 0.41 3.61
CA ILE A 144 -10.60 1.31 3.26
C ILE A 144 -10.70 2.41 4.33
N ILE A 145 -11.36 3.53 4.01
CA ILE A 145 -11.47 4.66 4.93
C ILE A 145 -12.94 5.02 5.13
N SER A 146 -13.42 4.83 6.37
CA SER A 146 -14.67 5.38 6.90
C SER A 146 -15.87 5.14 5.97
N THR A 147 -16.30 6.17 5.25
CA THR A 147 -17.43 6.14 4.30
C THR A 147 -17.32 5.05 3.25
N ASP A 148 -16.11 4.65 2.84
CA ASP A 148 -15.89 3.53 1.91
C ASP A 148 -16.58 2.24 2.37
N ALA A 149 -16.67 2.01 3.68
CA ALA A 149 -17.31 0.82 4.25
C ALA A 149 -18.85 0.82 4.10
N SER A 150 -19.45 1.93 3.66
CA SER A 150 -20.87 2.01 3.33
C SER A 150 -21.17 1.52 1.91
N PHE A 151 -20.14 1.36 1.08
CA PHE A 151 -20.23 0.93 -0.30
C PHE A 151 -19.69 -0.50 -0.45
N ILE A 152 -20.24 -1.25 -1.41
CA ILE A 152 -19.87 -2.65 -1.62
C ILE A 152 -18.52 -2.77 -2.32
N GLU A 153 -18.25 -1.84 -3.23
CA GLU A 153 -17.18 -1.89 -4.22
C GLU A 153 -15.78 -1.92 -3.58
N PRO A 154 -15.42 -1.05 -2.61
CA PRO A 154 -14.06 -1.04 -2.06
C PRO A 154 -13.66 -2.38 -1.43
N ALA A 155 -14.51 -2.90 -0.54
CA ALA A 155 -14.25 -4.18 0.13
C ALA A 155 -14.27 -5.35 -0.86
N ARG A 156 -15.20 -5.32 -1.82
CA ARG A 156 -15.31 -6.34 -2.86
C ARG A 156 -14.09 -6.39 -3.75
N ILE A 157 -13.59 -5.24 -4.20
CA ILE A 157 -12.41 -5.16 -5.06
C ILE A 157 -11.18 -5.72 -4.33
N LEU A 158 -10.97 -5.33 -3.06
CA LEU A 158 -9.85 -5.83 -2.26
C LEU A 158 -9.93 -7.35 -2.05
N ALA A 159 -11.12 -7.87 -1.71
CA ALA A 159 -11.33 -9.30 -1.55
C ALA A 159 -11.11 -10.08 -2.87
N LEU A 160 -11.52 -9.52 -4.01
CA LEU A 160 -11.28 -10.11 -5.33
C LEU A 160 -9.78 -10.16 -5.68
N GLN A 161 -8.97 -9.30 -5.08
CA GLN A 161 -7.50 -9.35 -5.14
C GLN A 161 -6.88 -10.27 -4.07
N ASN A 162 -7.71 -11.05 -3.36
CA ASN A 162 -7.35 -11.97 -2.29
C ASN A 162 -6.91 -11.30 -0.98
N ALA A 163 -7.45 -10.12 -0.65
CA ALA A 163 -7.37 -9.63 0.72
C ALA A 163 -8.05 -10.63 1.67
N GLN A 164 -7.37 -11.02 2.74
CA GLN A 164 -7.93 -11.83 3.83
C GLN A 164 -8.36 -10.94 5.01
N ILE A 165 -7.77 -9.75 5.08
CA ILE A 165 -8.02 -8.74 6.10
C ILE A 165 -8.28 -7.40 5.41
N ILE A 166 -9.24 -6.62 5.91
CA ILE A 166 -9.44 -5.23 5.53
C ILE A 166 -9.35 -4.37 6.79
N PHE A 167 -8.47 -3.37 6.77
CA PHE A 167 -8.43 -2.32 7.79
C PHE A 167 -9.30 -1.14 7.36
N CYS A 168 -10.17 -0.69 8.26
CA CYS A 168 -11.09 0.42 8.03
C CYS A 168 -10.79 1.56 9.01
N LEU A 169 -10.14 2.61 8.51
CA LEU A 169 -9.80 3.78 9.31
C LEU A 169 -11.03 4.66 9.42
N SER A 170 -11.51 4.94 10.63
CA SER A 170 -12.72 5.75 10.85
C SER A 170 -12.42 7.07 11.55
N TYR A 171 -13.26 8.07 11.29
CA TYR A 171 -13.34 9.32 12.04
C TYR A 171 -14.81 9.67 12.28
N ASN A 172 -15.42 9.05 13.28
CA ASN A 172 -16.87 9.15 13.50
C ASN A 172 -17.27 10.37 14.35
N LYS A 173 -16.80 11.57 13.97
CA LYS A 173 -17.15 12.84 14.62
C LYS A 173 -18.58 13.24 14.25
N ASN A 174 -19.49 13.18 15.21
CA ASN A 174 -20.94 13.34 15.01
C ASN A 174 -21.50 14.52 15.80
N LYS A 175 -22.57 15.15 15.30
CA LYS A 175 -23.17 16.36 15.92
C LYS A 175 -24.11 16.10 17.10
N ASN A 176 -24.63 14.88 17.26
CA ASN A 176 -25.69 14.59 18.25
C ASN A 176 -25.48 13.24 18.95
N PHE A 177 -25.59 13.23 20.28
CA PHE A 177 -25.36 12.07 21.17
C PHE A 177 -26.37 10.93 20.92
N GLN A 178 -27.65 11.24 20.73
CA GLN A 178 -28.70 10.22 20.55
C GLN A 178 -28.50 9.40 19.26
N THR A 179 -28.10 10.07 18.17
CA THR A 179 -27.80 9.39 16.90
C THR A 179 -26.57 8.50 16.98
N ILE A 180 -25.64 8.72 17.91
CA ILE A 180 -24.37 7.98 17.99
C ILE A 180 -24.57 6.57 18.53
N SER A 181 -25.35 6.39 19.60
CA SER A 181 -25.56 5.04 20.15
C SER A 181 -26.29 4.17 19.12
N GLU A 182 -27.33 4.70 18.48
CA GLU A 182 -28.11 3.95 17.49
C GLU A 182 -27.33 3.66 16.19
N HIS A 183 -26.60 4.64 15.63
CA HIS A 183 -25.83 4.42 14.40
C HIS A 183 -24.62 3.52 14.61
N LEU A 184 -23.92 3.66 15.75
CA LEU A 184 -22.76 2.82 16.04
C LEU A 184 -23.18 1.39 16.38
N GLU A 185 -24.28 1.18 17.10
CA GLU A 185 -24.77 -0.17 17.40
C GLU A 185 -25.31 -0.87 16.15
N LYS A 186 -25.84 -0.12 15.19
CA LYS A 186 -26.32 -0.63 13.89
C LYS A 186 -25.24 -0.69 12.80
N ARG A 187 -23.93 -0.77 13.09
CA ARG A 187 -22.84 -0.90 12.07
C ARG A 187 -22.88 -2.21 11.26
N THR A 188 -24.06 -2.56 10.76
CA THR A 188 -24.39 -3.68 9.90
C THR A 188 -23.58 -3.62 8.62
N ASN A 189 -23.24 -2.43 8.13
CA ASN A 189 -22.35 -2.29 6.99
C ASN A 189 -21.00 -2.98 7.23
N TYR A 190 -20.39 -2.84 8.41
CA TYR A 190 -19.13 -3.53 8.76
C TYR A 190 -19.30 -5.06 8.79
N ILE A 191 -20.35 -5.54 9.44
CA ILE A 191 -20.71 -6.97 9.48
C ILE A 191 -20.91 -7.51 8.05
N THR A 192 -21.67 -6.79 7.24
CA THR A 192 -21.94 -7.16 5.85
C THR A 192 -20.66 -7.18 5.04
N ARG A 193 -19.82 -6.13 5.10
CA ARG A 193 -18.54 -6.06 4.37
C ARG A 193 -17.63 -7.25 4.73
N ALA A 194 -17.55 -7.62 6.01
CA ALA A 194 -16.77 -8.78 6.46
C ALA A 194 -17.35 -10.09 5.91
N TYR A 195 -18.65 -10.34 6.17
CA TYR A 195 -19.32 -11.59 5.85
C TYR A 195 -19.38 -11.89 4.35
N GLU A 196 -19.78 -10.91 3.52
CA GLU A 196 -20.02 -11.16 2.09
C GLU A 196 -18.73 -11.27 1.27
N ASN A 197 -17.62 -10.75 1.82
CA ASN A 197 -16.29 -10.78 1.21
C ASN A 197 -15.39 -11.84 1.84
N LYS A 198 -15.85 -12.52 2.89
CA LYS A 198 -15.08 -13.54 3.64
C LYS A 198 -13.72 -13.02 4.11
N VAL A 199 -13.71 -11.78 4.60
CA VAL A 199 -12.52 -11.11 5.14
C VAL A 199 -12.73 -10.77 6.60
N TRP A 200 -11.64 -10.76 7.37
CA TRP A 200 -11.64 -10.08 8.66
C TRP A 200 -11.71 -8.58 8.43
N LEU A 201 -12.51 -7.87 9.21
CA LEU A 201 -12.62 -6.41 9.14
C LEU A 201 -12.20 -5.80 10.47
N ILE A 202 -11.14 -4.99 10.45
CA ILE A 202 -10.58 -4.34 11.63
C ILE A 202 -10.77 -2.84 11.49
N THR A 203 -11.44 -2.23 12.46
CA THR A 203 -11.78 -0.81 12.44
C THR A 203 -11.01 -0.07 13.53
N SER A 204 -10.47 1.09 13.19
CA SER A 204 -9.93 2.08 14.13
C SER A 204 -10.85 3.29 14.18
N ASP A 205 -10.83 4.03 15.28
CA ASP A 205 -11.65 5.23 15.41
C ASP A 205 -11.03 6.23 16.40
N ILE A 206 -11.43 7.50 16.30
CA ILE A 206 -11.06 8.49 17.32
C ILE A 206 -12.00 8.44 18.51
N ILE A 207 -11.59 9.11 19.59
CA ILE A 207 -12.46 9.50 20.70
C ILE A 207 -12.43 11.01 20.79
N TRP A 208 -13.62 11.58 20.94
CA TRP A 208 -13.81 13.01 21.07
C TRP A 208 -14.89 13.25 22.12
N ASP A 209 -14.49 13.84 23.24
CA ASP A 209 -15.43 14.27 24.28
C ASP A 209 -16.34 15.36 23.71
N PHE A 210 -17.58 15.48 24.21
CA PHE A 210 -18.49 16.49 23.68
C PHE A 210 -17.93 17.91 23.82
N ASP A 211 -17.68 18.59 22.70
CA ASP A 211 -17.09 19.93 22.66
C ASP A 211 -18.13 21.06 22.54
N GLY A 212 -19.41 20.74 22.76
CA GLY A 212 -20.53 21.65 22.54
C GLY A 212 -21.15 21.54 21.15
N LYS A 213 -20.46 20.92 20.18
CA LYS A 213 -20.94 20.76 18.79
C LYS A 213 -20.81 19.34 18.27
N TYR A 214 -19.75 18.63 18.64
CA TYR A 214 -19.44 17.30 18.15
C TYR A 214 -19.02 16.36 19.28
N ILE A 215 -19.16 15.06 19.03
CA ILE A 215 -18.74 13.99 19.92
C ILE A 215 -18.41 12.73 19.10
N CYS A 216 -17.48 11.93 19.62
CA CYS A 216 -17.17 10.61 19.09
C CYS A 216 -16.88 9.65 20.25
N SER A 217 -17.70 8.62 20.42
CA SER A 217 -17.49 7.60 21.45
C SER A 217 -16.40 6.60 21.10
N GLY A 218 -15.85 6.66 19.89
CA GLY A 218 -15.12 5.58 19.27
C GLY A 218 -16.02 4.41 18.86
N TYR A 219 -15.48 3.54 18.01
CA TYR A 219 -16.05 2.27 17.62
C TYR A 219 -14.99 1.29 17.09
N ALA A 220 -13.76 1.33 17.62
CA ALA A 220 -12.75 0.38 17.19
C ALA A 220 -13.23 -1.05 17.49
N SER A 221 -13.27 -1.88 16.45
CA SER A 221 -13.94 -3.18 16.48
C SER A 221 -13.26 -4.15 15.52
N ILE A 222 -13.28 -5.43 15.86
CA ILE A 222 -12.69 -6.51 15.07
C ILE A 222 -13.80 -7.51 14.76
N PHE A 223 -14.05 -7.72 13.47
CA PHE A 223 -15.02 -8.69 12.97
C PHE A 223 -14.29 -9.83 12.25
N ASP A 224 -14.72 -11.07 12.47
CA ASP A 224 -14.21 -12.22 11.71
C ASP A 224 -14.84 -12.29 10.30
N SER A 225 -14.40 -13.27 9.50
CA SER A 225 -14.90 -13.48 8.14
C SER A 225 -16.35 -13.98 8.04
N GLN A 226 -16.98 -14.28 9.17
CA GLN A 226 -18.42 -14.56 9.26
C GLN A 226 -19.20 -13.35 9.79
N GLY A 227 -18.54 -12.20 9.98
CA GLY A 227 -19.16 -10.99 10.50
C GLY A 227 -19.44 -11.04 11.99
N ASN A 228 -18.93 -12.02 12.73
CA ASN A 228 -19.04 -12.04 14.19
C ASN A 228 -18.14 -10.97 14.79
N LEU A 229 -18.66 -10.21 15.76
CA LEU A 229 -17.88 -9.25 16.53
C LEU A 229 -16.99 -9.99 17.54
N ILE A 230 -15.67 -9.89 17.38
CA ILE A 230 -14.68 -10.57 18.21
C ILE A 230 -14.25 -9.69 19.38
N LEU A 231 -13.90 -8.43 19.09
CA LEU A 231 -13.51 -7.42 20.07
C LEU A 231 -14.11 -6.07 19.70
N LYS A 232 -14.42 -5.27 20.72
CA LYS A 232 -14.95 -3.92 20.58
C LYS A 232 -14.43 -3.03 21.69
N GLY A 233 -14.08 -1.80 21.32
CA GLY A 233 -13.68 -0.76 22.25
C GLY A 233 -14.84 -0.27 23.10
N ASN A 234 -14.55 0.01 24.35
CA ASN A 234 -15.41 0.71 25.29
C ASN A 234 -15.63 2.15 24.80
N LYS A 235 -16.87 2.64 24.94
CA LYS A 235 -17.23 4.01 24.58
C LYS A 235 -16.37 5.00 25.40
N PHE A 236 -15.81 6.00 24.73
CA PHE A 236 -15.00 7.08 25.32
C PHE A 236 -13.74 6.66 26.07
N LYS A 237 -13.31 5.40 25.93
CA LYS A 237 -12.09 4.90 26.55
C LYS A 237 -10.99 4.75 25.51
N GLU A 238 -9.87 5.45 25.74
CA GLU A 238 -8.67 5.26 24.93
C GLU A 238 -8.08 3.87 25.21
N GLU A 239 -7.89 3.09 24.15
CA GLU A 239 -7.37 1.74 24.22
C GLU A 239 -6.84 1.26 22.87
N ILE A 240 -5.96 0.25 22.92
CA ILE A 240 -5.46 -0.49 21.77
C ILE A 240 -5.99 -1.90 21.89
N LEU A 241 -6.83 -2.31 20.94
CA LEU A 241 -7.39 -3.67 20.90
C LEU A 241 -6.42 -4.56 20.15
N ILE A 242 -5.94 -5.63 20.80
CA ILE A 242 -5.04 -6.62 20.20
C ILE A 242 -5.80 -7.90 19.92
N GLN A 243 -5.67 -8.44 18.70
CA GLN A 243 -6.19 -9.75 18.34
C GLN A 243 -5.11 -10.59 17.67
N LYS A 244 -4.95 -11.81 18.18
CA LYS A 244 -4.17 -12.86 17.53
C LYS A 244 -5.07 -13.64 16.58
N ILE A 245 -4.74 -13.65 15.29
CA ILE A 245 -5.51 -14.32 14.25
C ILE A 245 -4.68 -15.50 13.72
N SER A 246 -5.26 -16.70 13.76
CA SER A 246 -4.56 -17.90 13.28
C SER A 246 -4.48 -17.95 11.76
N PHE A 247 -3.36 -18.48 11.25
CA PHE A 247 -3.17 -18.70 9.82
C PHE A 247 -4.19 -19.68 9.22
N THR A 248 -4.67 -20.63 10.01
CA THR A 248 -5.72 -21.56 9.59
C THR A 248 -7.06 -20.85 9.36
N THR A 249 -7.44 -19.90 10.22
CA THR A 249 -8.67 -19.12 10.07
C THR A 249 -8.59 -18.09 8.94
N LEU A 250 -7.37 -17.66 8.57
CA LEU A 250 -7.14 -16.78 7.41
C LEU A 250 -7.10 -17.55 6.08
N ASN A 251 -7.22 -18.89 6.08
CA ASN A 251 -7.27 -19.70 4.86
C ASN A 251 -6.03 -19.53 3.95
N ILE A 252 -4.82 -19.43 4.53
CA ILE A 252 -3.56 -19.28 3.76
C ILE A 252 -3.41 -20.36 2.68
N TYR A 253 -3.94 -21.55 2.91
CA TYR A 253 -3.74 -22.71 2.04
C TYR A 253 -4.64 -22.75 0.79
N SER A 254 -5.67 -21.90 0.68
CA SER A 254 -6.57 -21.93 -0.49
C SER A 254 -6.22 -20.93 -1.59
N ASN A 255 -5.40 -19.90 -1.33
CA ASN A 255 -5.02 -18.82 -2.27
C ASN A 255 -6.17 -18.10 -3.03
N GLU A 256 -7.41 -18.51 -2.81
CA GLU A 256 -8.63 -17.97 -3.38
C GLU A 256 -9.61 -17.64 -2.24
N VAL A 257 -10.10 -16.40 -2.25
CA VAL A 257 -11.23 -15.99 -1.40
C VAL A 257 -12.49 -16.66 -1.95
N PHE A 258 -13.07 -17.56 -1.15
CA PHE A 258 -14.28 -18.29 -1.54
C PHE A 258 -15.49 -17.37 -1.38
N PHE A 259 -15.96 -16.79 -2.47
CA PHE A 259 -17.17 -16.00 -2.45
C PHE A 259 -18.41 -16.91 -2.51
N SER A 260 -19.36 -16.70 -1.60
CA SER A 260 -20.68 -17.30 -1.72
C SER A 260 -21.38 -16.72 -2.95
N GLY A 261 -21.59 -17.53 -3.99
CA GLY A 261 -22.26 -17.08 -5.22
C GLY A 261 -21.93 -17.93 -6.43
N LYS A 262 -22.55 -17.61 -7.59
CA LYS A 262 -22.24 -18.28 -8.85
C LYS A 262 -20.83 -17.91 -9.31
N SER A 263 -19.95 -18.90 -9.46
CA SER A 263 -18.55 -18.72 -9.87
C SER A 263 -18.38 -17.94 -11.18
N CYS A 264 -19.35 -18.02 -12.11
CA CYS A 264 -19.35 -17.24 -13.34
C CYS A 264 -19.48 -15.73 -13.10
N LEU A 265 -20.29 -15.29 -12.13
CA LEU A 265 -20.43 -13.87 -11.78
C LEU A 265 -19.15 -13.32 -11.14
N ILE A 266 -18.53 -14.10 -10.26
CA ILE A 266 -17.25 -13.74 -9.63
C ILE A 266 -16.15 -13.61 -10.71
N LYS A 267 -16.08 -14.58 -11.63
CA LYS A 267 -15.17 -14.51 -12.79
C LYS A 267 -15.45 -13.31 -13.69
N LEU A 268 -16.72 -12.95 -13.91
CA LEU A 268 -17.12 -11.78 -14.67
C LEU A 268 -16.65 -10.49 -13.99
N MET A 269 -16.88 -10.33 -12.67
CA MET A 269 -16.41 -9.18 -11.90
C MET A 269 -14.88 -9.07 -11.93
N ASN A 270 -14.18 -10.18 -11.72
CA ASN A 270 -12.72 -10.25 -11.84
C ASN A 270 -12.24 -9.85 -13.23
N SER A 271 -12.90 -10.34 -14.29
CA SER A 271 -12.57 -9.99 -15.67
C SER A 271 -12.81 -8.51 -15.96
N ALA A 272 -13.96 -7.96 -15.54
CA ALA A 272 -14.28 -6.55 -15.71
C ALA A 272 -13.27 -5.65 -14.99
N TYR A 273 -12.90 -5.99 -13.75
CA TYR A 273 -11.89 -5.26 -12.99
C TYR A 273 -10.51 -5.35 -13.65
N ASN A 274 -10.06 -6.56 -14.00
CA ASN A 274 -8.78 -6.74 -14.67
C ASN A 274 -8.75 -6.04 -16.04
N ASN A 275 -9.84 -6.04 -16.79
CA ASN A 275 -9.95 -5.35 -18.07
C ASN A 275 -9.94 -3.84 -17.87
N TYR A 276 -10.62 -3.29 -16.86
CA TYR A 276 -10.52 -1.88 -16.52
C TYR A 276 -9.08 -1.51 -16.18
N PHE A 277 -8.39 -2.28 -15.34
CA PHE A 277 -6.98 -2.02 -15.00
C PHE A 277 -6.05 -2.17 -16.20
N ASN A 278 -6.23 -3.20 -17.01
CA ASN A 278 -5.45 -3.39 -18.23
C ASN A 278 -5.73 -2.28 -19.24
N ASN A 279 -6.97 -1.79 -19.34
CA ASN A 279 -7.35 -0.69 -20.21
C ASN A 279 -6.90 0.67 -19.65
N TYR A 280 -6.88 0.86 -18.33
CA TYR A 280 -6.28 2.02 -17.67
C TYR A 280 -4.77 2.05 -17.94
N ILE A 281 -4.10 0.89 -17.89
CA ILE A 281 -2.72 0.73 -18.34
C ILE A 281 -2.54 0.97 -19.84
N LYS A 282 -3.56 0.72 -20.67
CA LYS A 282 -3.52 1.09 -22.09
C LYS A 282 -3.85 2.57 -22.32
N GLN A 283 -4.62 3.21 -21.43
CA GLN A 283 -4.96 4.63 -21.47
C GLN A 283 -3.78 5.49 -20.97
N ILE A 284 -3.00 4.96 -20.05
CA ILE A 284 -1.64 5.43 -19.79
C ILE A 284 -0.80 4.96 -20.97
N ASN A 285 -0.37 5.87 -21.84
CA ASN A 285 0.50 5.52 -22.96
C ASN A 285 1.87 5.12 -22.39
N LEU A 286 2.07 3.83 -22.15
CA LEU A 286 3.30 3.29 -21.59
C LEU A 286 4.35 3.12 -22.69
N THR A 287 5.39 3.94 -22.63
CA THR A 287 6.52 3.84 -23.56
C THR A 287 7.73 3.26 -22.84
N ILE A 288 8.26 2.14 -23.32
CA ILE A 288 9.52 1.58 -22.83
C ILE A 288 10.64 2.01 -23.77
N ILE A 289 11.64 2.70 -23.22
CA ILE A 289 12.80 3.22 -23.93
C ILE A 289 14.05 2.54 -23.39
N GLN A 290 14.92 2.06 -24.28
CA GLN A 290 16.27 1.66 -23.88
C GLN A 290 17.12 2.93 -23.74
N LEU A 291 17.70 3.16 -22.56
CA LEU A 291 18.52 4.35 -22.32
C LEU A 291 19.89 4.18 -22.99
N ASN A 292 20.29 5.16 -23.79
CA ASN A 292 21.59 5.21 -24.46
C ASN A 292 22.40 6.45 -24.02
N SER A 293 23.72 6.47 -24.33
CA SER A 293 24.66 7.54 -23.95
C SER A 293 24.32 8.95 -24.47
N GLN A 294 23.39 9.07 -25.41
CA GLN A 294 22.98 10.34 -26.02
C GLN A 294 21.65 10.87 -25.49
N ASP A 295 20.93 10.08 -24.68
CA ASP A 295 19.65 10.51 -24.15
C ASP A 295 19.88 11.29 -22.86
N ASN A 296 19.69 12.63 -22.92
CA ASN A 296 19.69 13.55 -21.79
C ASN A 296 18.47 13.34 -20.87
N PHE A 297 18.16 12.09 -20.49
CA PHE A 297 17.12 11.84 -19.50
C PHE A 297 17.62 12.23 -18.11
N ASN A 298 16.70 12.77 -17.32
CA ASN A 298 16.91 13.37 -16.00
C ASN A 298 17.65 12.38 -15.07
N LYS A 299 18.99 12.45 -14.99
CA LYS A 299 19.83 11.53 -14.20
C LYS A 299 19.38 11.45 -12.73
N SER A 300 18.78 12.52 -12.21
CA SER A 300 18.19 12.62 -10.87
C SER A 300 17.03 11.64 -10.65
N GLU A 301 16.12 11.45 -11.61
CA GLU A 301 14.99 10.53 -11.50
C GLU A 301 15.43 9.07 -11.61
N ILE A 302 16.40 8.78 -12.48
CA ILE A 302 17.01 7.44 -12.56
C ILE A 302 17.72 7.11 -11.25
N LYS A 303 18.44 8.09 -10.67
CA LYS A 303 19.08 7.98 -9.36
C LYS A 303 18.07 7.66 -8.26
N PHE A 304 16.93 8.36 -8.25
CA PHE A 304 15.83 8.11 -7.32
C PHE A 304 15.32 6.65 -7.41
N HIS A 305 15.08 6.17 -8.62
CA HIS A 305 14.58 4.81 -8.84
C HIS A 305 15.58 3.71 -8.46
N LEU A 306 16.87 3.90 -8.79
CA LEU A 306 17.93 2.95 -8.44
C LEU A 306 18.19 2.91 -6.94
N ASN A 307 18.17 4.06 -6.28
CA ASN A 307 18.39 4.12 -4.83
C ASN A 307 17.31 3.32 -4.08
N LYS A 308 16.04 3.43 -4.51
CA LYS A 308 14.93 2.65 -3.95
C LYS A 308 15.04 1.13 -4.16
N SER A 309 15.81 0.66 -5.14
CA SER A 309 15.97 -0.78 -5.41
C SER A 309 17.18 -1.41 -4.73
N LEU A 310 18.13 -0.60 -4.25
CA LEU A 310 19.47 -1.08 -3.89
C LEU A 310 19.94 -0.63 -2.51
N HIS A 311 19.18 0.24 -1.82
CA HIS A 311 19.55 0.80 -0.53
C HIS A 311 21.00 1.28 -0.52
N PHE A 312 21.40 2.09 -1.51
CA PHE A 312 22.77 2.57 -1.58
C PHE A 312 23.00 3.63 -0.51
N HIS A 313 23.91 3.35 0.42
CA HIS A 313 24.39 4.32 1.41
C HIS A 313 25.45 5.30 0.87
N ASP A 314 25.92 5.11 -0.37
CA ASP A 314 27.00 5.88 -1.00
C ASP A 314 26.57 6.41 -2.38
N GLU A 315 26.51 7.73 -2.52
CA GLU A 315 26.10 8.40 -3.75
C GLU A 315 27.12 8.23 -4.90
N ASP A 316 28.41 8.13 -4.62
CA ASP A 316 29.46 8.00 -5.63
C ASP A 316 29.39 6.63 -6.31
N ARG A 317 29.08 5.59 -5.53
CA ARG A 317 28.85 4.24 -6.06
C ARG A 317 27.63 4.21 -6.97
N LEU A 318 26.55 4.89 -6.60
CA LEU A 318 25.33 5.00 -7.41
C LEU A 318 25.59 5.77 -8.72
N ASN A 319 26.33 6.88 -8.66
CA ASN A 319 26.73 7.65 -9.84
C ASN A 319 27.60 6.82 -10.79
N LYS A 320 28.59 6.06 -10.28
CA LYS A 320 29.41 5.13 -11.06
C LYS A 320 28.57 4.02 -11.71
N LEU A 321 27.55 3.53 -11.00
CA LEU A 321 26.64 2.51 -11.51
C LEU A 321 25.79 3.05 -12.67
N ILE A 322 25.20 4.24 -12.51
CA ILE A 322 24.44 4.96 -13.55
C ILE A 322 25.33 5.19 -14.79
N ASP A 323 26.56 5.64 -14.58
CA ASP A 323 27.52 5.84 -15.65
C ASP A 323 27.87 4.53 -16.38
N LYS A 324 28.01 3.41 -15.64
CA LYS A 324 28.22 2.08 -16.23
C LYS A 324 27.03 1.63 -17.09
N TYR A 325 25.80 1.99 -16.68
CA TYR A 325 24.58 1.67 -17.44
C TYR A 325 24.38 2.52 -18.69
N THR A 326 24.92 3.74 -18.71
CA THR A 326 24.63 4.72 -19.76
C THR A 326 25.76 4.92 -20.77
N LYS A 327 27.03 4.69 -20.39
CA LYS A 327 28.19 5.07 -21.24
C LYS A 327 28.67 3.99 -22.22
N ASN A 328 28.34 2.71 -22.03
CA ASN A 328 28.98 1.64 -22.82
C ASN A 328 28.00 0.94 -23.79
N LYS A 329 28.02 1.34 -25.08
CA LYS A 329 27.14 0.81 -26.14
C LYS A 329 27.35 -0.68 -26.44
N GLU A 330 28.55 -1.21 -26.20
CA GLU A 330 28.91 -2.61 -26.45
C GLU A 330 28.75 -3.50 -25.21
N SER A 331 28.36 -2.92 -24.06
CA SER A 331 28.16 -3.69 -22.84
C SER A 331 26.93 -4.60 -22.96
N PRO A 332 27.00 -5.87 -22.51
CA PRO A 332 25.82 -6.70 -22.37
C PRO A 332 24.83 -6.11 -21.35
N LEU A 333 25.29 -5.20 -20.49
CA LEU A 333 24.47 -4.53 -19.49
C LEU A 333 23.66 -3.39 -20.10
N LYS A 334 22.33 -3.53 -20.15
CA LYS A 334 21.39 -2.56 -20.71
C LYS A 334 20.42 -2.06 -19.65
N MET A 335 20.01 -0.80 -19.77
CA MET A 335 18.97 -0.19 -18.94
C MET A 335 17.78 0.24 -19.79
N TYR A 336 16.59 -0.02 -19.27
CA TYR A 336 15.32 0.35 -19.85
C TYR A 336 14.58 1.21 -18.85
N ALA A 337 13.93 2.25 -19.36
CA ALA A 337 13.02 3.10 -18.63
C ALA A 337 11.62 2.89 -19.16
N ILE A 338 10.63 2.83 -18.27
CA ILE A 338 9.22 2.83 -18.63
C ILE A 338 8.62 4.18 -18.24
N TYR A 339 8.04 4.85 -19.23
CA TYR A 339 7.40 6.16 -19.10
C TYR A 339 5.90 6.04 -19.21
N SER A 340 5.20 6.90 -18.47
CA SER A 340 3.77 7.13 -18.57
C SER A 340 3.53 8.45 -19.28
N GLU A 341 2.79 8.43 -20.39
CA GLU A 341 2.14 9.65 -20.91
C GLU A 341 0.74 9.73 -20.29
N PHE A 342 0.51 10.77 -19.48
CA PHE A 342 -0.84 11.12 -19.05
C PHE A 342 -1.47 12.01 -20.12
N ASN A 343 -2.58 11.57 -20.72
CA ASN A 343 -3.48 12.47 -21.45
C ASN A 343 -4.22 13.34 -20.42
N SER A 344 -3.55 14.36 -19.88
CA SER A 344 -4.28 15.47 -19.29
C SER A 344 -4.78 16.34 -20.44
N HIS A 345 -5.99 16.89 -20.33
CA HIS A 345 -6.55 17.85 -21.31
C HIS A 345 -5.78 19.20 -21.36
N ILE A 346 -4.55 19.25 -20.84
CA ILE A 346 -3.71 20.42 -20.77
C ILE A 346 -2.47 20.12 -21.61
N SER A 347 -2.22 21.05 -22.53
CA SER A 347 -1.22 21.00 -23.59
C SER A 347 0.22 20.88 -23.09
N SER A 348 0.67 19.65 -22.77
CA SER A 348 2.07 19.22 -22.86
C SER A 348 2.15 17.71 -22.63
N SER A 349 2.62 16.94 -23.61
CA SER A 349 2.90 15.52 -23.50
C SER A 349 4.15 15.28 -22.64
N GLU A 350 4.09 15.59 -21.35
CA GLU A 350 5.19 15.28 -20.43
C GLU A 350 5.19 13.78 -20.12
N LYS A 351 6.28 13.13 -20.51
CA LYS A 351 6.55 11.72 -20.22
C LYS A 351 7.10 11.61 -18.81
N GLU A 352 6.33 11.03 -17.89
CA GLU A 352 6.78 10.78 -16.53
C GLU A 352 7.54 9.44 -16.46
N LEU A 353 8.75 9.42 -15.92
CA LEU A 353 9.45 8.16 -15.63
C LEU A 353 8.72 7.44 -14.50
N ILE A 354 8.22 6.24 -14.75
CA ILE A 354 7.48 5.46 -13.75
C ILE A 354 8.18 4.18 -13.29
N GLY A 355 9.29 3.81 -13.94
CA GLY A 355 10.08 2.67 -13.53
C GLY A 355 11.32 2.44 -14.38
N ILE A 356 12.21 1.58 -13.88
CA ILE A 356 13.45 1.19 -14.55
C ILE A 356 13.66 -0.32 -14.46
N LEU A 357 14.31 -0.87 -15.47
CA LEU A 357 14.79 -2.25 -15.50
C LEU A 357 16.21 -2.25 -16.03
N ALA A 358 17.14 -2.80 -15.26
CA ALA A 358 18.53 -2.99 -15.67
C ALA A 358 18.83 -4.49 -15.76
N ALA A 359 19.41 -4.93 -16.88
CA ALA A 359 19.70 -6.33 -17.12
C ALA A 359 20.96 -6.56 -17.96
N HIS A 360 21.70 -7.64 -17.69
CA HIS A 360 22.68 -8.17 -18.63
C HIS A 360 21.96 -9.03 -19.67
N ILE A 361 22.01 -8.61 -20.93
CA ILE A 361 21.57 -9.38 -22.08
C ILE A 361 22.77 -10.19 -22.57
N LEU A 362 22.81 -11.48 -22.20
CA LEU A 362 23.81 -12.44 -22.67
C LEU A 362 23.25 -13.23 -23.86
N ASP A 363 24.07 -14.07 -24.47
CA ASP A 363 23.69 -14.82 -25.67
C ASP A 363 22.56 -15.81 -25.42
N ASP A 364 22.58 -16.50 -24.28
CA ASP A 364 21.64 -17.55 -23.88
C ASP A 364 20.56 -17.08 -22.89
N LYS A 365 20.81 -15.98 -22.16
CA LYS A 365 19.95 -15.54 -21.05
C LYS A 365 19.96 -14.04 -20.80
N ILE A 366 18.99 -13.60 -20.01
CA ILE A 366 18.87 -12.23 -19.48
C ILE A 366 19.02 -12.31 -17.97
N LEU A 367 20.01 -11.62 -17.41
CA LEU A 367 20.17 -11.48 -15.96
C LEU A 367 19.62 -10.13 -15.52
N ILE A 368 18.43 -10.10 -14.93
CA ILE A 368 17.90 -8.85 -14.38
C ILE A 368 18.66 -8.52 -13.11
N LYS A 369 19.22 -7.32 -13.06
CA LYS A 369 19.93 -6.80 -11.90
C LYS A 369 19.06 -5.86 -11.09
N HIS A 370 18.23 -5.05 -11.76
CA HIS A 370 17.34 -4.12 -11.08
C HIS A 370 15.99 -4.08 -11.79
N LEU A 371 14.91 -4.02 -11.00
CA LEU A 371 13.57 -3.71 -11.47
C LEU A 371 12.90 -2.85 -10.39
N SER A 372 12.45 -1.66 -10.78
CA SER A 372 11.80 -0.71 -9.89
C SER A 372 10.61 -0.08 -10.58
N ILE A 373 9.49 0.03 -9.87
CA ILE A 373 8.30 0.80 -10.28
C ILE A 373 8.00 1.83 -9.18
N LYS A 374 7.54 3.03 -9.57
CA LYS A 374 7.03 4.05 -8.67
C LYS A 374 6.03 3.46 -7.69
N GLU A 375 6.11 3.88 -6.44
CA GLU A 375 5.49 3.20 -5.30
C GLU A 375 3.96 3.19 -5.40
N GLU A 376 3.40 4.33 -5.75
CA GLU A 376 1.98 4.57 -6.01
C GLU A 376 1.44 3.78 -7.22
N LEU A 377 2.34 3.26 -8.06
CA LEU A 377 2.05 2.44 -9.24
C LEU A 377 2.35 0.94 -9.03
N ARG A 378 2.89 0.56 -7.86
CA ARG A 378 3.05 -0.86 -7.49
C ARG A 378 1.70 -1.54 -7.32
N GLY A 379 1.67 -2.87 -7.48
CA GLY A 379 0.42 -3.65 -7.49
C GLY A 379 -0.42 -3.53 -8.78
N ARG A 380 -0.12 -2.57 -9.67
CA ARG A 380 -0.87 -2.35 -10.91
C ARG A 380 -0.42 -3.25 -12.08
N LYS A 381 0.38 -4.30 -11.86
CA LYS A 381 0.97 -5.15 -12.94
C LYS A 381 1.93 -4.44 -13.92
N ILE A 382 2.34 -3.20 -13.66
CA ILE A 382 3.31 -2.48 -14.51
C ILE A 382 4.67 -3.20 -14.51
N GLY A 383 5.14 -3.68 -13.35
CA GLY A 383 6.36 -4.49 -13.28
C GLY A 383 6.27 -5.78 -14.10
N SER A 384 5.12 -6.48 -14.05
CA SER A 384 4.84 -7.66 -14.88
C SER A 384 4.83 -7.32 -16.38
N TYR A 385 4.23 -6.18 -16.76
CA TYR A 385 4.25 -5.68 -18.13
C TYR A 385 5.69 -5.41 -18.59
N PHE A 386 6.50 -4.75 -17.77
CA PHE A 386 7.89 -4.43 -18.08
C PHE A 386 8.74 -5.70 -18.24
N LEU A 387 8.58 -6.69 -17.35
CA LEU A 387 9.22 -7.99 -17.48
C LEU A 387 8.84 -8.71 -18.77
N ASN A 388 7.55 -8.74 -19.11
CA ASN A 388 7.07 -9.41 -20.32
C ASN A 388 7.56 -8.71 -21.59
N TYR A 389 7.68 -7.38 -21.58
CA TYR A 389 8.29 -6.64 -22.69
C TYR A 389 9.73 -7.09 -22.94
N ILE A 390 10.56 -7.16 -21.89
CA ILE A 390 11.95 -7.62 -22.01
C ILE A 390 12.02 -9.08 -22.46
N TYR A 391 11.19 -9.93 -21.86
CA TYR A 391 11.09 -11.34 -22.24
C TYR A 391 10.76 -11.51 -23.73
N ASN A 392 9.74 -10.81 -24.23
CA ASN A 392 9.31 -10.90 -25.63
C ASN A 392 10.33 -10.26 -26.59
N LYS A 393 10.99 -9.17 -26.19
CA LYS A 393 11.97 -8.46 -27.03
C LYS A 393 13.19 -9.31 -27.36
N PHE A 394 13.66 -10.09 -26.40
CA PHE A 394 14.88 -10.90 -26.56
C PHE A 394 14.60 -12.38 -26.78
N ASN A 395 13.43 -12.87 -26.34
CA ASN A 395 13.04 -14.27 -26.38
C ASN A 395 14.10 -15.21 -25.77
N LYS A 396 14.64 -14.83 -24.61
CA LYS A 396 15.66 -15.58 -23.88
C LYS A 396 15.16 -15.93 -22.49
N LYS A 397 15.78 -16.95 -21.88
CA LYS A 397 15.58 -17.29 -20.47
C LYS A 397 15.90 -16.08 -19.60
N ILE A 398 15.06 -15.77 -18.61
CA ILE A 398 15.34 -14.72 -17.62
C ILE A 398 15.77 -15.35 -16.32
N GLU A 399 16.86 -14.87 -15.73
CA GLU A 399 17.26 -15.16 -14.35
C GLU A 399 17.28 -13.86 -13.55
N VAL A 400 16.82 -13.93 -12.31
CA VAL A 400 16.85 -12.83 -11.35
C VAL A 400 17.30 -13.35 -9.99
N ASP A 401 18.21 -12.64 -9.34
CA ASP A 401 18.53 -12.86 -7.93
C ASP A 401 17.73 -11.85 -7.11
N THR A 402 16.95 -12.33 -6.15
CA THR A 402 16.03 -11.49 -5.36
C THR A 402 16.02 -11.93 -3.89
N ASP A 403 15.35 -11.15 -3.04
CA ASP A 403 15.16 -11.43 -1.61
C ASP A 403 13.76 -12.00 -1.34
N GLU A 404 13.51 -12.32 -0.08
CA GLU A 404 12.21 -12.87 0.37
C GLU A 404 11.04 -11.91 0.15
N GLU A 405 11.26 -10.60 0.24
CA GLU A 405 10.20 -9.60 0.04
C GLU A 405 9.70 -9.59 -1.41
N ASN A 406 10.60 -9.82 -2.37
CA ASN A 406 10.31 -9.69 -3.78
C ASN A 406 10.09 -11.05 -4.50
N VAL A 407 10.43 -12.19 -3.88
CA VAL A 407 10.30 -13.52 -4.49
C VAL A 407 8.88 -13.84 -4.97
N ASN A 408 7.87 -13.41 -4.20
CA ASN A 408 6.45 -13.61 -4.53
C ASN A 408 6.03 -12.91 -5.83
N PHE A 409 6.66 -11.79 -6.18
CA PHE A 409 6.42 -11.12 -7.46
C PHE A 409 6.87 -12.00 -8.64
N TYR A 410 8.04 -12.63 -8.56
CA TYR A 410 8.55 -13.50 -9.62
C TYR A 410 7.75 -14.79 -9.73
N LEU A 411 7.35 -15.38 -8.60
CA LEU A 411 6.47 -16.55 -8.57
C LEU A 411 5.15 -16.27 -9.31
N LYS A 412 4.49 -15.14 -9.02
CA LYS A 412 3.26 -14.70 -9.72
C LYS A 412 3.45 -14.50 -11.23
N ASN A 413 4.68 -14.20 -11.67
CA ASN A 413 5.04 -14.04 -13.08
C ASN A 413 5.53 -15.34 -13.76
N LYS A 414 5.29 -16.49 -13.11
CA LYS A 414 5.62 -17.85 -13.58
C LYS A 414 7.12 -18.11 -13.69
N PHE A 415 7.89 -17.60 -12.73
CA PHE A 415 9.29 -18.00 -12.54
C PHE A 415 9.36 -19.23 -11.63
N GLU A 416 10.27 -20.14 -11.93
CA GLU A 416 10.74 -21.19 -11.03
C GLU A 416 11.64 -20.54 -9.97
N ILE A 417 11.46 -20.91 -8.71
CA ILE A 417 12.17 -20.29 -7.58
C ILE A 417 13.11 -21.31 -6.96
N HIS A 418 14.39 -20.94 -6.83
CA HIS A 418 15.41 -21.77 -6.20
C HIS A 418 16.09 -20.98 -5.07
N PRO A 419 16.10 -21.45 -3.82
CA PRO A 419 16.86 -20.80 -2.76
C PRO A 419 18.37 -20.84 -3.08
N ILE A 420 19.08 -19.78 -2.69
CA ILE A 420 20.54 -19.67 -2.84
C ILE A 420 21.14 -19.71 -1.44
N GLU A 421 22.07 -20.65 -1.18
CA GLU A 421 22.79 -20.82 0.09
C GLU A 421 23.86 -19.73 0.33
N THR A 422 23.57 -18.47 -0.02
CA THR A 422 24.50 -17.36 0.23
C THR A 422 23.86 -16.35 1.16
N GLU A 423 24.29 -16.37 2.42
CA GLU A 423 24.06 -15.28 3.38
C GLU A 423 24.93 -14.08 2.97
N VAL A 424 24.35 -13.12 2.26
CA VAL A 424 24.98 -11.82 2.04
C VAL A 424 24.18 -10.81 2.86
N TYR A 425 24.74 -10.41 4.00
CA TYR A 425 24.10 -9.52 4.99
C TYR A 425 22.86 -10.09 5.70
N ASN A 426 22.83 -11.39 6.05
CA ASN A 426 21.70 -12.05 6.73
C ASN A 426 20.35 -12.02 5.96
N ILE A 427 20.37 -11.80 4.65
CA ILE A 427 19.17 -11.80 3.80
C ILE A 427 19.13 -13.11 3.00
N VAL A 428 18.06 -13.88 3.16
CA VAL A 428 17.79 -15.09 2.35
C VAL A 428 17.58 -14.67 0.89
N ARG A 429 18.32 -15.30 -0.01
CA ARG A 429 18.32 -14.97 -1.45
C ARG A 429 17.68 -16.09 -2.26
N PHE A 430 16.96 -15.71 -3.30
CA PHE A 430 16.31 -16.62 -4.23
C PHE A 430 16.76 -16.34 -5.67
N LYS A 431 17.09 -17.40 -6.38
CA LYS A 431 17.28 -17.40 -7.83
C LYS A 431 15.95 -17.72 -8.50
N CYS A 432 15.39 -16.74 -9.20
CA CYS A 432 14.15 -16.85 -9.96
C CYS A 432 14.46 -17.08 -11.44
N ILE A 433 13.89 -18.10 -12.05
CA ILE A 433 14.16 -18.49 -13.44
C ILE A 433 12.87 -18.57 -14.25
N LYS A 434 12.79 -17.83 -15.35
CA LYS A 434 11.72 -17.97 -16.36
C LYS A 434 12.30 -18.56 -17.64
N LYS A 435 11.90 -19.79 -17.94
CA LYS A 435 12.30 -20.51 -19.16
C LYS A 435 11.63 -19.91 -20.40
N ILE A 436 12.26 -20.12 -21.55
CA ILE A 436 11.66 -19.82 -22.85
C ILE A 436 10.45 -20.74 -23.02
N LYS A 437 9.36 -20.21 -23.59
CA LYS A 437 8.12 -20.95 -23.83
C LYS A 437 8.23 -21.84 -25.04
#